data_AF-A0A7W1K4Y6-F1
#
_entry.id   AF-A0A7W1K4Y6-F1
#
_cell.length_a   1.000
_cell.length_b   1.000
_cell.length_c   1.000
_cell.angle_alpha   90.00
_cell.angle_beta   90.00
_cell.angle_gamma   90.00
#
_symmetry.space_group_name_H-M   'P 1'
#
loop_
_entity.id
_entity.type
_entity.pdbx_description
1 polymer ?
#
loop_
_entity_poly.entity_id
_entity_poly.type
_entity_poly.pdbx_seq_one_letter_code
_entity_poly.pdbx_strand_id
1 'polypeptide(L)'
;MPTSDLDMPLLPSAEQIRRREFATVRRGYDPQQVRAYLTSIANQVGTLERELSQLRLEVGSSAAARSEQMAGPAMAAPDATSSADPYDALSKRFANLIEMADQEADRILENARSESTRALDEARSEADRIRVDAQAHAEGARQEGTDLLERAKTESDRLLLGLAERRRGLVTQLEEMRGKLIEVADDLAAPIEEAARADAEDSDLAGTTTDATDATDDASDAETPVDPRYEDLWVHKDESLQIPDLASIDLEFDEPDE
;
A
#
# COMPACT_ATOMS: atom_id res chain seq x y z
N MET A 1 56.59 -41.83 8.90
CA MET A 1 55.89 -40.99 9.90
C MET A 1 54.81 -40.24 9.14
N PRO A 2 53.51 -40.47 9.40
CA PRO A 2 52.48 -39.60 8.84
C PRO A 2 52.64 -38.23 9.50
N THR A 3 52.78 -37.19 8.69
CA THR A 3 52.86 -35.81 9.15
C THR A 3 51.50 -35.43 9.74
N SER A 4 51.49 -35.20 11.04
CA SER A 4 50.47 -34.41 11.72
C SER A 4 50.30 -33.04 11.05
N ASP A 5 49.18 -32.39 11.35
CA ASP A 5 48.93 -30.95 11.15
C ASP A 5 48.47 -30.50 9.76
N LEU A 6 47.18 -30.73 9.50
CA LEU A 6 46.35 -29.56 9.20
C LEU A 6 45.85 -29.05 10.55
N ASP A 7 46.54 -28.03 11.07
CA ASP A 7 46.12 -27.19 12.19
C ASP A 7 44.86 -26.42 11.78
N MET A 8 43.77 -27.16 11.60
CA MET A 8 42.44 -26.59 11.48
C MET A 8 42.06 -26.22 12.91
N PRO A 9 41.71 -24.95 13.22
CA PRO A 9 41.18 -24.62 14.53
C PRO A 9 40.05 -25.61 14.79
N LEU A 10 40.12 -26.36 15.90
CA LEU A 10 39.15 -27.39 16.28
C LEU A 10 37.75 -26.81 16.09
N LEU A 11 37.16 -27.05 14.90
CA LEU A 11 35.85 -26.54 14.59
C LEU A 11 34.92 -27.22 15.59
N PRO A 12 34.08 -26.44 16.31
CA PRO A 12 33.19 -27.05 17.27
C PRO A 12 32.35 -28.09 16.55
N SER A 13 32.30 -29.31 17.10
CA SER A 13 31.54 -30.38 16.46
C SER A 13 30.06 -30.00 16.37
N ALA A 14 29.33 -30.62 15.45
CA ALA A 14 27.89 -30.35 15.29
C ALA A 14 27.12 -30.40 16.63
N GLU A 15 27.48 -31.34 17.52
CA GLU A 15 26.91 -31.45 18.87
C GLU A 15 27.32 -30.32 19.83
N GLN A 16 28.56 -29.84 19.73
CA GLN A 16 29.03 -28.72 20.54
C GLN A 16 28.34 -27.40 20.14
N ILE A 17 28.04 -27.22 18.85
CA ILE A 17 27.28 -26.07 18.35
C ILE A 17 25.84 -26.13 18.86
N ARG A 18 25.19 -27.29 18.84
CA ARG A 18 23.81 -27.47 19.35
C ARG A 18 23.67 -27.17 20.84
N ARG A 19 24.69 -27.48 21.63
CA ARG A 19 24.68 -27.31 23.10
C ARG A 19 25.25 -25.97 23.55
N ARG A 20 25.67 -25.10 22.63
CA ARG A 20 26.27 -23.82 23.00
C ARG A 20 25.19 -22.83 23.45
N GLU A 21 25.33 -22.35 24.67
CA GLU A 21 24.48 -21.31 25.24
C GLU A 21 25.24 -19.98 25.37
N PHE A 22 24.50 -18.88 25.22
CA PHE A 22 25.03 -17.52 25.30
C PHE A 22 24.27 -16.73 26.38
N ALA A 23 24.99 -15.85 27.09
CA ALA A 23 24.37 -14.94 28.06
C ALA A 23 23.51 -13.89 27.34
N THR A 24 22.37 -13.51 27.92
CA THR A 24 21.49 -12.48 27.38
C THR A 24 21.91 -11.08 27.83
N VAL A 25 21.87 -10.11 26.91
CA VAL A 25 22.26 -8.72 27.14
C VAL A 25 21.11 -7.79 26.75
N ARG A 26 20.97 -6.63 27.42
CA ARG A 26 19.83 -5.68 27.27
C ARG A 26 19.59 -5.16 25.84
N ARG A 27 20.57 -5.27 24.94
CA ARG A 27 20.47 -5.03 23.49
C ARG A 27 21.24 -6.12 22.75
N GLY A 28 20.61 -7.27 22.54
CA GLY A 28 21.21 -8.42 21.86
C GLY A 28 20.29 -8.98 20.77
N TYR A 29 20.80 -9.95 20.03
CA TYR A 29 20.01 -10.74 19.08
C TYR A 29 18.93 -11.56 19.79
N ASP A 30 17.82 -11.80 19.09
CA ASP A 30 16.74 -12.64 19.60
C ASP A 30 17.25 -14.07 19.89
N PRO A 31 17.14 -14.57 21.13
CA PRO A 31 17.57 -15.91 21.49
C PRO A 31 16.94 -17.02 20.65
N GLN A 32 15.70 -16.86 20.19
CA GLN A 32 15.03 -17.88 19.37
C GLN A 32 15.62 -17.94 17.95
N GLN A 33 15.82 -16.77 17.34
CA GLN A 33 16.44 -16.67 16.02
C GLN A 33 17.87 -17.20 16.01
N VAL A 34 18.65 -16.90 17.05
CA VAL A 34 20.02 -17.43 17.22
C VAL A 34 20.00 -18.95 17.34
N ARG A 35 19.08 -19.54 18.10
CA ARG A 35 18.96 -21.02 18.21
C ARG A 35 18.60 -21.67 16.88
N ALA A 36 17.66 -21.09 16.12
CA ALA A 36 17.28 -21.60 14.81
C ALA A 36 18.48 -21.58 13.85
N TYR A 37 19.23 -20.48 13.84
CA TYR A 37 20.43 -20.35 13.03
C TYR A 37 21.54 -21.35 13.43
N LEU A 38 21.82 -21.50 14.72
CA LEU A 38 22.81 -22.48 15.21
C LEU A 38 22.41 -23.92 14.90
N THR A 39 21.12 -24.22 14.87
CA THR A 39 20.62 -25.55 14.48
C THR A 39 20.88 -25.80 12.99
N SER A 40 20.68 -24.79 12.13
CA SER A 40 21.02 -24.89 10.70
C SER A 40 22.52 -25.11 10.48
N ILE A 41 23.38 -24.37 11.20
CA ILE A 41 24.84 -24.53 11.14
C ILE A 41 25.23 -25.93 11.63
N ALA A 42 24.68 -26.40 12.75
CA ALA A 42 25.01 -27.72 13.27
C ALA A 42 24.63 -28.84 12.29
N ASN A 43 23.52 -28.70 11.57
CA ASN A 43 23.12 -29.66 10.53
C ASN A 43 24.10 -29.65 9.33
N GLN A 44 24.57 -28.46 8.94
CA GLN A 44 25.57 -28.31 7.87
C GLN A 44 26.94 -28.87 8.28
N VAL A 45 27.41 -28.57 9.48
CA VAL A 45 28.66 -29.13 10.01
C VAL A 45 28.55 -30.65 10.13
N GLY A 46 27.41 -31.17 10.60
CA GLY A 46 27.20 -32.60 10.71
C GLY A 46 27.06 -33.34 9.37
N THR A 47 26.72 -32.64 8.28
CA THR A 47 26.75 -33.22 6.92
C THR A 47 28.18 -33.25 6.40
N LEU A 48 28.93 -32.16 6.54
CA LEU A 48 30.34 -32.09 6.16
C LEU A 48 31.21 -33.10 6.93
N GLU A 49 30.99 -33.29 8.24
CA GLU A 49 31.69 -34.31 9.03
C GLU A 49 31.42 -35.74 8.51
N ARG A 50 30.17 -36.03 8.10
CA ARG A 50 29.80 -37.32 7.51
C ARG A 50 30.47 -37.52 6.16
N GLU A 51 30.44 -36.52 5.29
CA GLU A 51 31.12 -36.55 4.00
C GLU A 51 32.63 -36.77 4.15
N LEU A 52 33.29 -36.03 5.05
CA LEU A 52 34.71 -36.22 5.36
C LEU A 52 35.02 -37.63 5.89
N SER A 53 34.14 -38.19 6.73
CA SER A 53 34.30 -39.56 7.21
C SER A 53 34.17 -40.59 6.09
N GLN A 54 33.24 -40.37 5.16
CA GLN A 54 33.01 -41.22 3.99
C GLN A 54 34.18 -41.17 3.01
N LEU A 55 34.65 -39.96 2.68
CA LEU A 55 35.84 -39.74 1.84
C LEU A 55 37.10 -40.39 2.45
N ARG A 56 37.29 -40.28 3.77
CA ARG A 56 38.41 -40.92 4.46
C ARG A 56 38.33 -42.45 4.41
N LEU A 57 37.13 -43.01 4.56
CA LEU A 57 36.88 -44.44 4.41
C LEU A 57 37.15 -44.91 2.97
N GLU A 58 36.75 -44.13 1.97
CA GLU A 58 36.95 -44.43 0.55
C GLU A 58 38.42 -44.36 0.13
N VAL A 59 39.17 -43.37 0.64
CA VAL A 59 40.62 -43.31 0.45
C VAL A 59 41.31 -44.50 1.12
N GLY A 60 40.86 -44.87 2.33
CA GLY A 60 41.36 -46.03 3.06
C GLY A 60 41.08 -47.36 2.34
N SER A 61 39.87 -47.55 1.82
CA SER A 61 39.48 -48.76 1.07
C SER A 61 40.17 -48.84 -0.29
N SER A 62 40.34 -47.71 -0.98
CA SER A 62 41.11 -47.63 -2.23
C SER A 62 42.59 -47.93 -2.02
N ALA A 63 43.16 -47.47 -0.89
CA ALA A 63 44.53 -47.80 -0.51
C ALA A 63 44.69 -49.28 -0.13
N ALA A 64 43.72 -49.86 0.59
CA ALA A 64 43.70 -51.28 0.94
C ALA A 64 43.56 -52.18 -0.30
N ALA A 65 42.62 -51.87 -1.19
CA ALA A 65 42.43 -52.58 -2.46
C ALA A 65 43.68 -52.52 -3.35
N ARG A 66 44.37 -51.38 -3.38
CA ARG A 66 45.65 -51.22 -4.09
C ARG A 66 46.77 -52.07 -3.46
N SER A 67 46.78 -52.20 -2.13
CA SER A 67 47.76 -53.03 -1.43
C SER A 67 47.52 -54.53 -1.62
N GLU A 68 46.27 -54.98 -1.67
CA GLU A 68 45.91 -56.38 -1.95
C GLU A 68 46.18 -56.76 -3.42
N GLN A 69 45.95 -55.85 -4.37
CA GLN A 69 46.32 -56.05 -5.79
C GLN A 69 47.82 -56.14 -6.02
N MET A 70 48.65 -55.54 -5.16
CA MET A 70 50.11 -55.66 -5.21
C MET A 70 50.66 -56.93 -4.51
N ALA A 71 49.83 -57.69 -3.81
CA ALA A 71 50.21 -58.91 -3.10
C ALA A 71 49.95 -60.22 -3.88
N GLY A 72 49.57 -60.15 -5.17
CA GLY A 72 49.42 -61.31 -6.06
C GLY A 72 50.75 -61.87 -6.58
N PRO A 73 50.88 -63.20 -6.84
CA PRO A 73 52.18 -63.84 -7.05
C PRO A 73 52.64 -63.72 -8.52
N ALA A 74 53.75 -63.04 -8.79
CA ALA A 74 54.62 -63.36 -9.93
C ALA A 74 55.97 -62.64 -9.82
N MET A 75 57.03 -63.44 -9.75
CA MET A 75 58.36 -63.08 -10.23
C MET A 75 58.30 -62.68 -11.71
N ALA A 76 58.73 -61.47 -12.03
CA ALA A 76 59.40 -61.15 -13.28
C ALA A 76 60.20 -59.86 -13.05
N ALA A 77 61.51 -59.93 -13.24
CA ALA A 77 62.42 -58.80 -13.11
C ALA A 77 62.06 -57.69 -14.13
N PRO A 78 62.12 -56.40 -13.75
CA PRO A 78 61.92 -55.32 -14.69
C PRO A 78 63.23 -55.06 -15.44
N ASP A 79 63.18 -55.16 -16.77
CA ASP A 79 64.22 -54.65 -17.64
C ASP A 79 64.35 -53.14 -17.45
N ALA A 80 65.57 -52.71 -17.15
CA ALA A 80 65.98 -51.34 -17.11
C ALA A 80 66.06 -50.78 -18.53
N THR A 81 65.22 -49.79 -18.85
CA THR A 81 65.56 -48.63 -19.70
C THR A 81 64.41 -47.63 -19.68
N SER A 82 64.49 -46.69 -18.75
CA SER A 82 64.17 -45.27 -18.92
C SER A 82 64.31 -44.62 -17.56
N SER A 83 65.45 -43.98 -17.32
CA SER A 83 65.55 -42.92 -16.32
C SER A 83 64.70 -41.75 -16.82
N ALA A 84 63.38 -41.87 -16.71
CA ALA A 84 62.48 -40.76 -16.92
C ALA A 84 62.85 -39.69 -15.88
N ASP A 85 63.25 -38.52 -16.35
CA ASP A 85 63.59 -37.39 -15.50
C ASP A 85 62.39 -37.10 -14.58
N PRO A 86 62.54 -37.13 -13.25
CA PRO A 86 61.44 -36.91 -12.30
C PRO A 86 60.69 -35.59 -12.54
N TYR A 87 61.33 -34.60 -13.16
CA TYR A 87 60.69 -33.35 -13.56
C TYR A 87 59.75 -33.49 -14.76
N ASP A 88 59.99 -34.42 -15.69
CA ASP A 88 59.14 -34.64 -16.86
C ASP A 88 57.80 -35.29 -16.47
N ALA A 89 57.84 -36.26 -15.54
CA ALA A 89 56.64 -36.87 -14.96
C ALA A 89 55.79 -35.85 -14.19
N LEU A 90 56.45 -34.95 -13.43
CA LEU A 90 55.78 -33.88 -12.70
C LEU A 90 55.16 -32.85 -13.64
N SER A 91 55.87 -32.44 -14.69
CA SER A 91 55.41 -31.48 -15.69
C SER A 91 54.19 -31.99 -16.45
N LYS A 92 54.17 -33.26 -16.84
CA LYS A 92 53.00 -33.91 -17.47
C LYS A 92 51.79 -33.93 -16.55
N ARG A 93 51.99 -34.18 -15.25
CA ARG A 93 50.91 -34.16 -14.26
C ARG A 93 50.37 -32.74 -14.02
N PHE A 94 51.24 -31.72 -13.99
CA PHE A 94 50.82 -30.33 -13.90
C PHE A 94 50.10 -29.85 -15.15
N ALA A 95 50.56 -30.22 -16.36
CA ALA A 95 49.88 -29.89 -17.61
C ALA A 95 48.45 -30.47 -17.63
N ASN A 96 48.29 -31.74 -17.24
CA ASN A 96 46.97 -32.35 -17.13
C ASN A 96 46.08 -31.67 -16.07
N LEU A 97 46.67 -31.20 -14.97
CA LEU A 97 45.92 -30.49 -13.92
C LEU A 97 45.46 -29.10 -14.40
N ILE A 98 46.31 -28.37 -15.13
CA ILE A 98 45.95 -27.08 -15.73
C ILE A 98 44.86 -27.29 -16.78
N GLU A 99 45.01 -28.28 -17.66
CA GLU A 99 43.99 -28.58 -18.67
C GLU A 99 42.64 -28.96 -18.02
N MET A 100 42.66 -29.77 -16.96
CA MET A 100 41.45 -30.11 -16.21
C MET A 100 40.85 -28.90 -15.50
N ALA A 101 41.68 -27.98 -14.99
CA ALA A 101 41.22 -26.74 -14.37
C ALA A 101 40.63 -25.77 -15.39
N ASP A 102 41.24 -25.63 -16.57
CA ASP A 102 40.73 -24.79 -17.66
C ASP A 102 39.39 -25.33 -18.17
N GLN A 103 39.27 -26.65 -18.37
CA GLN A 103 38.00 -27.28 -18.73
C GLN A 103 36.90 -27.04 -17.68
N GLU A 104 37.25 -27.09 -16.40
CA GLU A 104 36.29 -26.83 -15.33
C GLU A 104 35.91 -25.35 -15.25
N ALA A 105 36.88 -24.44 -15.46
CA ALA A 105 36.61 -23.01 -15.54
C ALA A 105 35.66 -22.69 -16.71
N ASP A 106 35.86 -23.28 -17.88
CA ASP A 106 34.98 -23.11 -19.03
C ASP A 106 33.56 -23.61 -18.75
N ARG A 107 33.42 -24.78 -18.10
CA ARG A 107 32.12 -25.30 -17.67
C ARG A 107 31.43 -24.36 -16.68
N ILE A 108 32.15 -23.83 -15.70
CA ILE A 108 31.61 -22.88 -14.72
C ILE A 108 31.13 -21.62 -15.43
N LEU A 109 31.91 -21.09 -16.38
CA LEU A 109 31.54 -19.90 -17.14
C LEU A 109 30.31 -20.14 -18.02
N GLU A 110 30.21 -21.29 -18.68
CA GLU A 110 29.04 -21.64 -19.49
C GLU A 110 27.78 -21.81 -18.65
N ASN A 111 27.89 -22.51 -17.51
CA ASN A 111 26.79 -22.67 -16.57
C ASN A 111 26.34 -21.32 -16.00
N ALA A 112 27.27 -20.48 -15.56
CA ALA A 112 26.96 -19.15 -15.03
C ALA A 112 26.31 -18.24 -16.08
N ARG A 113 26.77 -18.30 -17.34
CA ARG A 113 26.14 -17.57 -18.45
C ARG A 113 24.72 -18.06 -18.71
N SER A 114 24.51 -19.37 -18.77
CA SER A 114 23.20 -19.98 -18.98
C SER A 114 22.22 -19.59 -17.87
N GLU A 115 22.64 -19.71 -16.61
CA GLU A 115 21.85 -19.33 -15.44
C GLU A 115 21.53 -17.83 -15.44
N SER A 116 22.52 -16.97 -15.76
CA SER A 116 22.30 -15.53 -15.89
C SER A 116 21.30 -15.20 -16.98
N THR A 117 21.38 -15.82 -18.15
CA THR A 117 20.41 -15.59 -19.23
C THR A 117 19.01 -16.03 -18.82
N ARG A 118 18.89 -17.18 -18.17
CA ARG A 118 17.62 -17.69 -17.67
C ARG A 118 17.01 -16.75 -16.63
N ALA A 119 17.82 -16.27 -15.68
CA ALA A 119 17.37 -15.33 -14.66
C ALA A 119 16.92 -13.99 -15.27
N LEU A 120 17.64 -13.50 -16.29
CA LEU A 120 17.24 -12.27 -17.00
C LEU A 120 15.92 -12.44 -17.77
N ASP A 121 15.72 -13.58 -18.44
CA ASP A 121 14.50 -13.84 -19.18
C ASP A 121 13.29 -14.02 -18.24
N GLU A 122 13.50 -14.70 -17.11
CA GLU A 122 12.48 -14.83 -16.06
C GLU A 122 12.12 -13.46 -15.48
N ALA A 123 13.11 -12.66 -15.09
CA ALA A 123 12.89 -11.31 -14.57
C ALA A 123 12.20 -10.39 -15.58
N ARG A 124 12.52 -10.51 -16.86
CA ARG A 124 11.85 -9.75 -17.93
C ARG A 124 10.39 -10.18 -18.08
N SER A 125 10.13 -11.48 -18.12
CA SER A 125 8.77 -12.00 -18.23
C SER A 125 7.90 -11.57 -17.04
N GLU A 126 8.48 -11.56 -15.84
CA GLU A 126 7.79 -11.13 -14.63
C GLU A 126 7.56 -9.62 -14.62
N ALA A 127 8.55 -8.82 -15.04
CA ALA A 127 8.37 -7.39 -15.20
C ALA A 127 7.27 -7.05 -16.22
N ASP A 128 7.17 -7.79 -17.32
CA ASP A 128 6.12 -7.59 -18.31
C ASP A 128 4.75 -8.01 -17.79
N ARG A 129 4.64 -9.09 -17.02
CA ARG A 129 3.39 -9.44 -16.30
C ARG A 129 2.96 -8.34 -15.35
N ILE A 130 3.87 -7.89 -14.48
CA ILE A 130 3.59 -6.81 -13.51
C ILE A 130 3.15 -5.55 -14.23
N ARG A 131 3.76 -5.20 -15.38
CA ARG A 131 3.34 -4.03 -16.17
C ARG A 131 1.92 -4.18 -16.71
N VAL A 132 1.60 -5.33 -17.30
CA VAL A 132 0.26 -5.61 -17.85
C VAL A 132 -0.78 -5.57 -16.73
N ASP A 133 -0.50 -6.22 -15.61
CA ASP A 133 -1.40 -6.24 -14.45
C ASP A 133 -1.59 -4.83 -13.89
N ALA A 134 -0.51 -4.08 -13.66
CA ALA A 134 -0.59 -2.71 -13.16
C ALA A 134 -1.36 -1.79 -14.12
N GLN A 135 -1.19 -1.98 -15.43
CA GLN A 135 -1.95 -1.24 -16.43
C GLN A 135 -3.43 -1.60 -16.39
N ALA A 136 -3.77 -2.89 -16.31
CA ALA A 136 -5.16 -3.34 -16.20
C ALA A 136 -5.84 -2.80 -14.93
N HIS A 137 -5.14 -2.83 -13.79
CA HIS A 137 -5.65 -2.24 -12.54
C HIS A 137 -5.83 -0.72 -12.65
N ALA A 138 -4.88 -0.02 -13.28
CA ALA A 138 -5.00 1.43 -13.49
C ALA A 138 -6.16 1.79 -14.43
N GLU A 139 -6.40 0.98 -15.47
CA GLU A 139 -7.54 1.15 -16.37
C GLU A 139 -8.86 0.86 -15.67
N GLY A 140 -8.93 -0.22 -14.87
CA GLY A 140 -10.10 -0.54 -14.04
C GLY A 140 -10.44 0.58 -13.07
N ALA A 141 -9.46 1.06 -12.30
CA ALA A 141 -9.66 2.17 -11.35
C ALA A 141 -10.10 3.47 -12.05
N ARG A 142 -9.64 3.73 -13.28
CA ARG A 142 -10.11 4.89 -14.06
C ARG A 142 -11.56 4.73 -14.49
N GLN A 143 -11.95 3.55 -14.96
CA GLN A 143 -13.33 3.27 -15.36
C GLN A 143 -14.29 3.36 -14.17
N GLU A 144 -13.92 2.75 -13.04
CA GLU A 144 -14.70 2.87 -11.80
C GLU A 144 -14.83 4.33 -11.36
N GLY A 145 -13.74 5.10 -11.41
CA GLY A 145 -13.76 6.52 -11.10
C GLY A 145 -14.67 7.33 -12.03
N THR A 146 -14.68 7.02 -13.33
CA THR A 146 -15.59 7.69 -14.28
C THR A 146 -17.04 7.34 -14.03
N ASP A 147 -17.34 6.07 -13.74
CA ASP A 147 -18.70 5.62 -13.46
C ASP A 147 -19.23 6.25 -12.16
N LEU A 148 -18.42 6.31 -11.11
CA LEU A 148 -18.77 6.98 -9.86
C LEU A 148 -19.04 8.47 -10.08
N LEU A 149 -18.20 9.15 -10.87
CA LEU A 149 -18.40 10.56 -11.22
C LEU A 149 -19.72 10.77 -11.98
N GLU A 150 -20.04 9.90 -12.93
CA GLU A 150 -21.27 9.98 -13.72
C GLU A 150 -22.52 9.76 -12.84
N ARG A 151 -22.48 8.77 -11.94
CA ARG A 151 -23.54 8.53 -10.96
C ARG A 151 -23.74 9.75 -10.05
N ALA A 152 -22.65 10.29 -9.50
CA ALA A 152 -22.70 11.45 -8.62
C ALA A 152 -23.27 12.70 -9.33
N LYS A 153 -22.90 12.92 -10.61
CA LYS A 153 -23.48 14.00 -11.42
C LYS A 153 -24.98 13.83 -11.63
N THR A 154 -25.39 12.61 -12.02
CA THR A 154 -26.81 12.30 -12.26
C THR A 154 -27.64 12.50 -10.99
N GLU A 155 -27.12 12.09 -9.84
CA GLU A 155 -27.75 12.30 -8.55
C GLU A 155 -27.81 13.79 -8.18
N SER A 156 -26.72 14.53 -8.39
CA SER A 156 -26.70 15.98 -8.18
C SER A 156 -27.74 16.70 -9.03
N ASP A 157 -27.81 16.39 -10.33
CA ASP A 157 -28.79 16.98 -11.25
C ASP A 157 -30.22 16.66 -10.79
N ARG A 158 -30.48 15.44 -10.34
CA ARG A 158 -31.78 15.03 -9.78
C ARG A 158 -32.13 15.84 -8.53
N LEU A 159 -31.18 16.05 -7.62
CA LEU A 159 -31.39 16.83 -6.41
C LEU A 159 -31.62 18.31 -6.73
N LEU A 160 -30.87 18.88 -7.67
CA LEU A 160 -31.04 20.26 -8.11
C LEU A 160 -32.42 20.49 -8.75
N LEU A 161 -32.86 19.56 -9.60
CA LEU A 161 -34.21 19.60 -10.18
C LEU A 161 -35.29 19.51 -9.09
N GLY A 162 -35.16 18.58 -8.15
CA GLY A 162 -36.09 18.45 -7.03
C GLY A 162 -36.12 19.70 -6.13
N LEU A 163 -34.97 20.30 -5.86
CA LEU A 163 -34.87 21.53 -5.07
C LEU A 163 -35.48 22.73 -5.82
N ALA A 164 -35.29 22.83 -7.13
CA ALA A 164 -35.89 23.87 -7.96
C ALA A 164 -37.42 23.75 -8.00
N GLU A 165 -37.95 22.52 -8.10
CA GLU A 165 -39.38 22.24 -8.05
C GLU A 165 -39.97 22.62 -6.68
N ARG A 166 -39.33 22.21 -5.59
CA ARG A 166 -39.73 22.58 -4.23
C ARG A 166 -39.72 24.09 -4.01
N ARG A 167 -38.68 24.78 -4.49
CA ARG A 167 -38.61 26.26 -4.42
C ARG A 167 -39.78 26.90 -5.15
N ARG A 168 -40.10 26.44 -6.37
CA ARG A 168 -41.23 26.96 -7.14
C ARG A 168 -42.54 26.74 -6.39
N GLY A 169 -42.76 25.55 -5.82
CA GLY A 169 -43.93 25.25 -5.01
C GLY A 169 -44.07 26.17 -3.79
N LEU A 170 -42.97 26.41 -3.06
CA LEU A 170 -42.96 27.34 -1.92
C LEU A 170 -43.29 28.79 -2.34
N VAL A 171 -42.77 29.25 -3.47
CA VAL A 171 -43.10 30.60 -3.98
C VAL A 171 -44.58 30.72 -4.28
N THR A 172 -45.18 29.72 -4.95
CA THR A 172 -46.63 29.71 -5.23
C THR A 172 -47.46 29.68 -3.94
N GLN A 173 -47.03 28.90 -2.93
CA GLN A 173 -47.69 28.88 -1.62
C GLN A 173 -47.62 30.25 -0.92
N LEU A 174 -46.48 30.94 -0.99
CA LEU A 174 -46.34 32.29 -0.43
C LEU A 174 -47.21 33.31 -1.17
N GLU A 175 -47.31 33.23 -2.49
CA GLU A 175 -48.21 34.07 -3.30
C GLU A 175 -49.69 33.83 -2.94
N GLU A 176 -50.08 32.57 -2.77
CA GLU A 176 -51.44 32.19 -2.34
C GLU A 176 -51.73 32.69 -0.91
N MET A 177 -50.80 32.51 0.02
CA MET A 177 -50.92 33.03 1.38
C MET A 177 -51.03 34.56 1.38
N ARG A 178 -50.22 35.25 0.57
CA ARG A 178 -50.31 36.72 0.40
C ARG A 178 -51.66 37.13 -0.16
N GLY A 179 -52.17 36.44 -1.17
CA GLY A 179 -53.50 36.72 -1.75
C GLY A 179 -54.61 36.60 -0.71
N LYS A 180 -54.60 35.53 0.08
CA LYS A 180 -55.54 35.33 1.19
C LYS A 180 -55.43 36.42 2.26
N LEU A 181 -54.21 36.88 2.58
CA LEU A 181 -54.02 37.97 3.54
C LEU A 181 -54.57 39.31 3.02
N ILE A 182 -54.44 39.58 1.71
CA ILE A 182 -55.02 40.78 1.08
C ILE A 182 -56.54 40.70 1.09
N GLU A 183 -57.12 39.56 0.70
CA GLU A 183 -58.57 39.33 0.74
C GLU A 183 -59.14 39.53 2.15
N VAL A 184 -58.49 38.94 3.16
CA VAL A 184 -58.87 39.17 4.57
C VAL A 184 -58.77 40.64 4.95
N ALA A 185 -57.72 41.35 4.52
CA ALA A 185 -57.57 42.77 4.81
C ALA A 185 -58.68 43.62 4.14
N ASP A 186 -59.06 43.31 2.90
CA ASP A 186 -60.13 43.98 2.16
C ASP A 186 -61.51 43.70 2.81
N ASP A 187 -61.79 42.46 3.20
CA ASP A 187 -63.00 42.06 3.92
C ASP A 187 -63.14 42.80 5.27
N LEU A 188 -62.03 43.07 5.96
CA LEU A 188 -61.98 43.85 7.19
C LEU A 188 -62.12 45.36 6.94
N ALA A 189 -61.62 45.87 5.82
CA ALA A 189 -61.70 47.30 5.47
C ALA A 189 -63.11 47.72 5.06
N ALA A 190 -63.85 46.88 4.33
CA ALA A 190 -65.21 47.17 3.85
C ALA A 190 -66.19 47.62 4.97
N PRO A 191 -66.34 46.90 6.10
CA PRO A 191 -67.22 47.33 7.19
C PRO A 191 -66.71 48.58 7.92
N ILE A 192 -65.40 48.84 7.94
CA ILE A 192 -64.82 50.04 8.55
C ILE A 192 -65.13 51.27 7.68
N GLU A 193 -65.00 51.16 6.36
CA GLU A 193 -65.37 52.24 5.44
C GLU A 193 -66.87 52.51 5.43
N GLU A 194 -67.71 51.48 5.55
CA GLU A 194 -69.16 51.64 5.63
C GLU A 194 -69.59 52.26 6.97
N ALA A 195 -68.94 51.90 8.08
CA ALA A 195 -69.10 52.60 9.36
C ALA A 195 -68.65 54.07 9.26
N ALA A 196 -67.52 54.36 8.62
CA ALA A 196 -67.05 55.73 8.42
C ALA A 196 -67.98 56.54 7.51
N ARG A 197 -68.61 55.92 6.51
CA ARG A 197 -69.60 56.56 5.63
C ARG A 197 -70.93 56.79 6.35
N ALA A 198 -71.37 55.88 7.22
CA ALA A 198 -72.52 56.08 8.10
C ALA A 198 -72.28 57.21 9.12
N ASP A 199 -71.08 57.28 9.71
CA ASP A 199 -70.68 58.39 10.59
C ASP A 199 -70.58 59.72 9.82
N ALA A 200 -70.21 59.70 8.53
CA ALA A 200 -70.20 60.89 7.68
C ALA A 200 -71.61 61.36 7.27
N GLU A 201 -72.55 60.45 7.01
CA GLU A 201 -73.96 60.79 6.75
C GLU A 201 -74.69 61.29 8.00
N ASP A 202 -74.29 60.85 9.21
CA ASP A 202 -74.76 61.43 10.48
C ASP A 202 -74.10 62.80 10.78
N SER A 203 -72.92 63.05 10.22
CA SER A 203 -72.17 64.32 10.30
C SER A 203 -72.66 65.40 9.32
N ASP A 204 -73.35 65.03 8.23
CA ASP A 204 -73.96 65.99 7.28
C ASP A 204 -75.18 66.77 7.86
N LEU A 205 -75.59 66.47 9.10
CA LEU A 205 -76.48 67.31 9.92
C LEU A 205 -75.76 68.21 10.93
N ALA A 206 -74.42 68.17 11.01
CA ALA A 206 -73.62 68.98 11.91
C ALA A 206 -72.43 69.61 11.16
N GLY A 207 -72.71 70.71 10.47
CA GLY A 207 -71.68 71.51 9.82
C GLY A 207 -70.63 72.07 10.78
N THR A 208 -69.40 72.10 10.24
CA THR A 208 -68.38 73.14 10.36
C THR A 208 -67.58 73.27 11.68
N THR A 209 -66.27 73.01 11.62
CA THR A 209 -65.19 74.03 11.59
C THR A 209 -63.81 73.42 11.94
N THR A 210 -62.81 73.71 11.09
CA THR A 210 -61.37 74.06 11.35
C THR A 210 -60.62 73.42 12.54
N ASP A 211 -59.34 73.02 12.49
CA ASP A 211 -58.17 73.68 11.91
C ASP A 211 -56.90 72.76 11.96
N ALA A 212 -55.88 73.21 11.23
CA ALA A 212 -54.50 72.78 10.97
C ALA A 212 -53.64 72.01 12.02
N THR A 213 -52.71 71.20 11.48
CA THR A 213 -51.22 71.21 11.70
C THR A 213 -50.58 70.26 10.69
N ASP A 214 -49.85 70.70 9.65
CA ASP A 214 -48.41 71.02 9.59
C ASP A 214 -47.47 69.90 10.04
N ALA A 215 -46.80 69.25 9.07
CA ALA A 215 -45.38 68.87 9.11
C ALA A 215 -44.96 68.21 7.77
N THR A 216 -44.02 68.86 7.10
CA THR A 216 -43.19 68.41 5.97
C THR A 216 -42.08 67.44 6.39
N ASP A 217 -41.79 66.40 5.58
CA ASP A 217 -40.44 65.85 5.26
C ASP A 217 -40.63 64.71 4.23
N ASP A 218 -40.43 64.92 2.93
CA ASP A 218 -39.19 64.81 2.12
C ASP A 218 -38.43 63.46 2.17
N ALA A 219 -38.17 62.93 0.95
CA ALA A 219 -37.15 61.96 0.50
C ALA A 219 -36.88 60.68 1.33
N SER A 220 -36.55 59.49 0.81
CA SER A 220 -36.14 58.94 -0.49
C SER A 220 -35.89 57.43 -0.24
N ASP A 221 -35.74 56.66 -1.32
CA ASP A 221 -35.24 55.27 -1.39
C ASP A 221 -34.74 54.61 -0.09
N ALA A 222 -35.52 53.67 0.44
CA ALA A 222 -35.03 52.72 1.43
C ALA A 222 -34.41 51.51 0.70
N GLU A 223 -33.16 51.66 0.27
CA GLU A 223 -32.24 50.52 0.25
C GLU A 223 -32.24 49.92 1.66
N THR A 224 -32.55 48.63 1.77
CA THR A 224 -32.45 47.86 3.00
C THR A 224 -31.06 48.05 3.61
N PRO A 225 -30.94 48.55 4.86
CA PRO A 225 -29.66 48.59 5.53
C PRO A 225 -29.19 47.15 5.76
N VAL A 226 -28.18 46.71 5.02
CA VAL A 226 -27.44 45.49 5.38
C VAL A 226 -26.76 45.81 6.70
N ASP A 227 -27.25 45.18 7.78
CA ASP A 227 -26.69 45.34 9.11
C ASP A 227 -25.23 44.82 9.10
N PRO A 228 -24.22 45.67 9.39
CA PRO A 228 -22.81 45.31 9.28
C PRO A 228 -22.40 44.16 10.21
N ARG A 229 -23.25 43.77 11.16
CA ARG A 229 -23.05 42.55 11.97
C ARG A 229 -23.13 41.24 11.17
N TYR A 230 -23.73 41.26 9.99
CA TYR A 230 -23.90 40.07 9.14
C TYR A 230 -22.81 39.88 8.08
N GLU A 231 -21.95 40.88 7.85
CA GLU A 231 -20.82 40.75 6.90
C GLU A 231 -19.70 39.87 7.47
N ASP A 232 -19.48 39.88 8.79
CA ASP A 232 -18.43 39.10 9.44
C ASP A 232 -18.66 37.58 9.38
N LEU A 233 -19.90 37.12 9.15
CA LEU A 233 -20.20 35.68 9.05
C LEU A 233 -19.78 35.05 7.71
N TRP A 234 -19.51 35.85 6.68
CA TRP A 234 -19.26 35.37 5.31
C TRP A 234 -17.89 35.76 4.75
N VAL A 235 -17.07 36.50 5.51
CA VAL A 235 -15.72 36.97 5.08
C VAL A 235 -14.58 36.19 5.73
N HIS A 236 -14.85 35.06 6.39
CA HIS A 236 -13.79 34.13 6.83
C HIS A 236 -13.32 33.24 5.67
N LYS A 237 -12.51 33.83 4.79
CA LYS A 237 -11.55 33.09 3.96
C LYS A 237 -10.27 33.00 4.79
N ASP A 238 -9.89 31.78 5.18
CA ASP A 238 -8.69 31.43 5.97
C ASP A 238 -8.88 31.21 7.49
N GLU A 239 -9.94 30.51 7.90
CA GLU A 239 -9.83 29.63 9.07
C GLU A 239 -10.02 28.18 8.63
N SER A 240 -8.97 27.39 8.77
CA SER A 240 -9.03 25.94 8.65
C SER A 240 -10.02 25.41 9.69
N LEU A 241 -11.26 25.15 9.27
CA LEU A 241 -12.20 24.32 10.01
C LEU A 241 -11.47 23.02 10.35
N GLN A 242 -11.00 22.89 11.59
CA GLN A 242 -10.62 21.59 12.13
C GLN A 242 -11.91 20.80 12.30
N ILE A 243 -12.32 20.14 11.21
CA ILE A 243 -13.30 19.07 11.27
C ILE A 243 -12.67 18.03 12.22
N PRO A 244 -13.28 17.74 13.38
CA PRO A 244 -12.80 16.65 14.22
C PRO A 244 -12.76 15.40 13.35
N ASP A 245 -11.65 14.68 13.40
CA ASP A 245 -11.44 13.42 12.70
C ASP A 245 -12.69 12.54 12.89
N LEU A 246 -13.50 12.43 11.83
CA LEU A 246 -14.63 11.50 11.75
C LEU A 246 -14.04 10.11 11.53
N ALA A 247 -13.23 9.67 12.48
CA ALA A 247 -12.88 8.29 12.65
C ALA A 247 -14.18 7.54 12.96
N SER A 248 -14.64 6.79 11.97
CA SER A 248 -15.62 5.71 12.11
C SER A 248 -17.04 6.14 12.48
N ILE A 249 -17.74 6.78 11.55
CA ILE A 249 -19.18 6.49 11.44
C ILE A 249 -19.26 5.09 10.87
N ASP A 250 -19.46 4.11 11.75
CA ASP A 250 -19.73 2.72 11.41
C ASP A 250 -21.12 2.67 10.76
N LEU A 251 -21.14 2.77 9.43
CA LEU A 251 -22.35 2.51 8.64
C LEU A 251 -22.51 1.00 8.57
N GLU A 252 -23.15 0.42 9.59
CA GLU A 252 -23.71 -0.94 9.51
C GLU A 252 -24.70 -0.96 8.34
N PHE A 253 -24.22 -1.49 7.20
CA PHE A 253 -25.08 -1.92 6.10
C PHE A 253 -25.81 -3.17 6.58
N ASP A 254 -27.09 -3.01 6.93
CA ASP A 254 -28.01 -4.11 7.16
C ASP A 254 -28.13 -4.88 5.82
N GLU A 255 -27.53 -6.08 5.75
CA GLU A 255 -27.75 -7.01 4.65
C GLU A 255 -29.21 -7.47 4.68
N PRO A 256 -29.99 -7.31 3.61
CA PRO A 256 -31.32 -7.90 3.56
C PRO A 256 -31.17 -9.42 3.39
N ASP A 257 -31.63 -10.15 4.41
CA ASP A 257 -31.93 -11.57 4.33
C ASP A 257 -32.93 -11.82 3.18
N GLU A 258 -32.50 -12.45 2.08
CA GLU A 258 -33.30 -13.35 1.23
C GLU A 258 -32.45 -14.22 0.30
#